data_AF-A0A2M7ITK6-F1
#
_entry.id   AF-A0A2M7ITK6-F1
#
_cell.length_a   1.000
_cell.length_b   1.000
_cell.length_c   1.000
_cell.angle_alpha   90.00
_cell.angle_beta   90.00
_cell.angle_gamma   90.00
#
_symmetry.space_group_name_H-M   'P 1'
#
loop_
_entity.id
_entity.type
_entity.pdbx_description
1 polymer ?
#
loop_
_entity_poly.entity_id
_entity_poly.type
_entity_poly.pdbx_seq_one_letter_code
_entity_poly.pdbx_strand_id
1 'polypeptide(L)' 'MDKIVVRIKQERLKTLNEENIPFQIIDWNNVETTEHKGEQGSAFWNTVQFPGLRIRIVTYS' A
#
# COMPACT_ATOMS: atom_id res chain seq x y z
N MET A 1 25.55 -45.52 -20.71
CA MET A 1 25.69 -44.11 -21.17
C MET A 1 24.77 -43.28 -20.29
N ASP A 2 25.31 -42.90 -19.15
CA ASP A 2 24.55 -42.29 -18.07
C ASP A 2 24.33 -40.81 -18.35
N LYS A 3 23.07 -40.37 -18.27
CA LYS A 3 22.74 -38.95 -18.24
C LYS A 3 22.20 -38.62 -16.86
N ILE A 4 23.07 -38.07 -16.02
CA ILE A 4 22.67 -37.42 -14.77
C ILE A 4 22.01 -36.10 -15.16
N VAL A 5 20.71 -35.97 -14.90
CA VAL A 5 20.00 -34.69 -15.00
C VAL A 5 20.06 -34.03 -13.63
N VAL A 6 20.98 -33.08 -13.45
CA VAL A 6 20.99 -32.21 -12.28
C VAL A 6 19.92 -31.15 -12.49
N ARG A 7 18.71 -31.40 -11.97
CA ARG A 7 17.67 -30.38 -11.87
C ARG A 7 17.97 -29.52 -10.65
N ILE A 8 18.73 -28.44 -10.85
CA ILE A 8 18.84 -27.38 -9.85
C ILE A 8 17.41 -26.84 -9.67
N LYS A 9 16.77 -27.14 -8.54
CA LYS A 9 15.62 -26.35 -8.09
C LYS A 9 16.19 -24.97 -7.78
N GLN A 10 15.98 -24.02 -8.68
CA GLN A 10 16.12 -22.60 -8.32
C GLN A 10 15.05 -22.31 -7.28
N GLU A 11 15.38 -22.54 -6.01
CA GLU A 11 14.71 -21.87 -4.92
C GLU A 11 15.06 -20.39 -5.08
N ARG A 12 14.14 -19.65 -5.71
CA ARG A 12 14.21 -18.19 -5.82
C ARG A 12 14.48 -17.66 -4.42
N LEU A 13 15.69 -17.16 -4.18
CA LEU A 13 15.98 -16.31 -3.05
C LEU A 13 15.02 -15.12 -3.19
N LYS A 14 13.96 -15.10 -2.37
CA LYS A 14 13.14 -13.91 -2.21
C LYS A 14 14.06 -12.87 -1.59
N THR A 15 14.56 -11.96 -2.42
CA THR A 15 15.12 -10.70 -1.93
C THR A 15 14.09 -10.07 -1.01
N LEU A 16 14.43 -9.95 0.28
CA LEU A 16 13.71 -9.12 1.23
C LEU A 16 13.78 -7.68 0.70
N ASN A 17 12.70 -7.24 0.06
CA ASN A 17 12.23 -5.86 -0.12
C ASN A 17 11.29 -5.75 -1.33
N GLU A 18 10.38 -6.71 -1.49
CA GLU A 18 9.16 -6.43 -2.25
C GLU A 18 8.18 -5.77 -1.27
N GLU A 19 8.19 -4.43 -1.19
CA GLU A 19 7.06 -3.68 -0.60
C GLU A 19 5.86 -3.83 -1.55
N ASN A 20 5.35 -5.05 -1.68
CA ASN A 20 4.16 -5.35 -2.44
C ASN A 20 2.98 -4.79 -1.64
N ILE A 21 2.51 -3.61 -2.05
CA ILE A 21 1.24 -3.09 -1.57
C ILE A 21 0.14 -3.85 -2.33
N PRO A 22 -0.61 -4.75 -1.67
CA PRO A 22 -1.62 -5.54 -2.35
C PRO A 22 -2.72 -4.62 -2.89
N PHE A 23 -3.26 -4.96 -4.06
CA PHE A 23 -4.47 -4.30 -4.55
C PHE A 23 -5.63 -4.67 -3.64
N GLN A 24 -6.23 -3.67 -2.98
CA GLN A 24 -7.29 -3.86 -2.00
C GLN A 24 -8.31 -2.72 -2.08
N ILE A 25 -9.49 -2.97 -1.52
CA ILE A 25 -10.55 -1.98 -1.38
C ILE A 25 -10.43 -1.34 0.00
N ILE A 26 -10.45 0.00 0.06
CA ILE A 26 -10.46 0.76 1.31
C ILE A 26 -11.89 1.20 1.58
N ASP A 27 -12.44 0.81 2.72
CA ASP A 27 -13.70 1.36 3.23
C ASP A 27 -13.43 2.69 3.95
N TRP A 28 -13.64 3.78 3.23
CA TRP A 28 -13.37 5.13 3.72
C TRP A 28 -14.25 5.55 4.90
N ASN A 29 -15.41 4.90 5.10
CA ASN A 29 -16.28 5.19 6.25
C ASN A 29 -15.67 4.78 7.58
N ASN A 30 -14.71 3.85 7.56
CA ASN A 30 -13.99 3.35 8.74
C ASN A 30 -12.65 4.07 8.97
N VAL A 31 -12.25 5.00 8.10
CA VAL A 31 -11.02 5.77 8.25
C VAL A 31 -11.33 7.07 8.99
N GLU A 32 -10.60 7.37 10.06
CA GLU A 32 -10.77 8.60 10.82
C GLU A 32 -10.60 9.84 9.92
N THR A 33 -11.58 10.75 9.99
CA THR A 33 -11.55 12.04 9.31
C THR A 33 -10.91 13.08 10.23
N THR A 34 -9.90 13.78 9.73
CA THR A 34 -9.30 14.94 10.42
C THR A 34 -9.72 16.23 9.72
N GLU A 35 -10.17 17.23 10.49
CA GLU A 35 -10.57 18.54 9.98
C GLU A 35 -9.39 19.51 10.00
N HIS A 36 -9.17 20.19 8.87
CA HIS A 36 -8.15 21.22 8.68
C HIS A 36 -8.83 22.51 8.25
N LYS A 37 -8.93 23.46 9.18
CA LYS A 37 -9.58 24.75 8.93
C LYS A 37 -8.69 25.66 8.09
N GLY A 38 -9.25 26.19 7.01
CA GLY A 38 -8.66 27.24 6.18
C GLY A 38 -9.36 28.59 6.43
N GLU A 39 -8.90 29.63 5.72
CA GLU A 39 -9.48 30.97 5.85
C GLU A 39 -10.91 31.08 5.27
N GLN A 40 -11.19 30.35 4.19
CA GLN A 40 -12.45 30.43 3.44
C GLN A 40 -13.29 29.13 3.48
N GLY A 41 -12.86 28.12 4.24
CA GLY A 41 -13.52 26.82 4.27
C GLY A 41 -12.76 25.81 5.11
N SER A 42 -13.19 24.55 5.08
CA SER A 42 -12.55 23.46 5.81
C SER A 42 -12.23 22.31 4.88
N ALA A 43 -11.09 21.66 5.13
CA ALA A 43 -10.67 20.45 4.44
C ALA A 43 -10.78 19.25 5.39
N PHE A 44 -11.46 18.21 4.95
CA PHE A 44 -11.67 16.97 5.68
C PHE A 44 -10.79 15.89 5.08
N TRP A 45 -9.89 15.33 5.88
CA TRP A 45 -8.84 14.42 5.42
C TRP A 45 -9.04 13.04 6.02
N ASN A 46 -9.25 12.03 5.18
CA ASN A 46 -9.17 10.61 5.56
C ASN A 46 -7.83 10.08 5.08
N THR A 47 -6.94 9.69 5.99
CA THR A 47 -5.56 9.28 5.65
C THR A 47 -5.32 7.81 5.98
N VAL A 48 -4.78 7.06 5.02
CA VAL A 48 -4.29 5.69 5.22
C VAL A 48 -2.80 5.65 4.90
N GLN A 49 -2.00 5.08 5.81
CA GLN A 49 -0.55 4.95 5.67
C GLN A 49 -0.18 3.48 5.54
N PHE A 50 0.49 3.14 4.44
CA PHE A 50 1.19 1.88 4.21
C PHE A 50 2.71 2.11 4.26
N PRO A 51 3.54 1.06 4.39
CA PRO A 51 4.96 1.16 4.09
C PRO A 51 5.15 1.74 2.67
N GLY A 52 5.95 2.80 2.55
CA GLY A 52 6.25 3.43 1.26
C GLY A 52 5.12 4.22 0.57
N LEU A 53 3.87 4.16 1.04
CA LEU A 53 2.73 4.80 0.40
C LEU A 53 1.76 5.45 1.39
N ARG A 54 1.41 6.71 1.13
CA ARG A 54 0.35 7.42 1.86
C ARG A 54 -0.77 7.78 0.91
N ILE A 55 -1.98 7.34 1.23
CA ILE A 55 -3.19 7.63 0.45
C ILE A 55 -4.07 8.56 1.30
N ARG A 56 -4.61 9.61 0.68
CA ARG A 56 -5.54 10.52 1.34
C ARG A 56 -6.67 10.91 0.40
N ILE A 57 -7.90 10.84 0.91
CA ILE A 57 -9.04 11.53 0.31
C ILE A 57 -9.22 12.86 1.05
N VAL A 58 -9.38 13.93 0.28
CA VAL A 58 -9.64 15.27 0.79
C VAL A 58 -10.95 15.77 0.22
N THR A 59 -11.85 16.18 1.12
CA THR A 59 -13.12 16.83 0.78
C THR A 59 -13.10 18.26 1.31
N TYR A 60 -13.61 19.21 0.54
CA TYR A 60 -13.71 20.61 0.93
C TYR A 60 -15.18 20.99 1.15
N SER A 61 -15.44 21.86 2.13
CA SER A 61 -16.74 22.51 2.36
C SER A 61 -16.68 23.98 1.97
#